data_AF-A0A166MW88-F1
#
_entry.id   AF-A0A166MW88-F1
#
_cell.length_a   1.000
_cell.length_b   1.000
_cell.length_c   1.000
_cell.angle_alpha   90.00
_cell.angle_beta   90.00
_cell.angle_gamma   90.00
#
_symmetry.space_group_name_H-M   'P 1'
#
loop_
_entity.id
_entity.type
_entity.pdbx_description
1 polymer ?
#
loop_
_entity_poly.entity_id
_entity_poly.type
_entity_poly.pdbx_seq_one_letter_code
_entity_poly.pdbx_strand_id
1 'polypeptide(L)'
;MGLPASWGDPALLPGHSGARADVAWAQLGVRNRAGVGGLPCELVHGRSYGSSCTYNALGRTAVAFGQALLIYAPVHALPVLLASKRRRALLTDPAPVLLRTATNAARSAAFLSAFIGLIWSTICASRSTVLPRLPFLRERVGHQFWDGPQGCILLGCLTCGLSIFIESPSRRGEIALYVMPRAIRSLLRWKWVDRSNGVARLVERTVAVLALAWLVTGRAVYIAVNRRVF
;
A
#
# COMPACT_ATOMS: atom_id res chain seq x y z
N MET A 1 17.91 11.11 11.60
CA MET A 1 17.81 11.54 10.17
C MET A 1 18.64 12.79 9.87
N GLY A 2 19.46 13.31 10.79
CA GLY A 2 20.17 14.59 10.59
C GLY A 2 19.27 15.82 10.61
N LEU A 3 17.99 15.65 10.98
CA LEU A 3 17.00 16.72 11.09
C LEU A 3 16.91 17.19 12.55
N PRO A 4 16.65 18.49 12.81
CA PRO A 4 16.47 19.01 14.16
C PRO A 4 15.33 18.31 14.90
N ALA A 5 15.51 18.05 16.21
CA ALA A 5 14.46 17.44 17.04
C ALA A 5 13.20 18.31 17.13
N SER A 6 13.36 19.63 17.05
CA SER A 6 12.26 20.61 17.05
C SER A 6 11.26 20.42 15.91
N TRP A 7 11.66 19.78 14.80
CA TRP A 7 10.76 19.47 13.68
C TRP A 7 9.72 18.41 14.02
N GLY A 8 9.96 17.61 15.08
CA GLY A 8 9.05 16.58 15.56
C GLY A 8 8.29 16.96 16.82
N ASP A 9 8.48 18.17 17.36
CA ASP A 9 7.84 18.62 18.59
C ASP A 9 6.40 19.11 18.32
N PRO A 10 5.36 18.39 18.80
CA PRO A 10 3.96 18.78 18.57
C PRO A 10 3.60 20.18 19.10
N ALA A 11 4.34 20.70 20.09
CA ALA A 11 4.09 22.03 20.64
C ALA A 11 4.54 23.16 19.71
N LEU A 12 5.53 22.89 18.85
CA LEU A 12 6.09 23.87 17.91
C LEU A 12 5.45 23.78 16.51
N LEU A 13 4.79 22.66 16.21
CA LEU A 13 4.21 22.41 14.89
C LEU A 13 2.93 23.22 14.65
N PRO A 14 2.82 23.91 13.50
CA PRO A 14 1.60 24.64 13.16
C PRO A 14 0.43 23.68 12.91
N GLY A 15 -0.56 23.74 13.80
CA GLY A 15 -1.76 22.89 13.72
C GLY A 15 -2.71 23.22 12.57
N HIS A 16 -2.63 24.41 11.98
CA HIS A 16 -3.47 24.83 10.84
C HIS A 16 -2.61 25.44 9.74
N SER A 17 -3.10 25.33 8.50
CA SER A 17 -2.49 25.98 7.33
C SER A 17 -2.79 27.48 7.31
N GLY A 18 -1.91 28.29 6.69
CA GLY A 18 -2.08 29.75 6.57
C GLY A 18 -0.83 30.53 7.00
N ALA A 19 -0.93 31.86 7.08
CA ALA A 19 0.22 32.74 7.39
C ALA A 19 0.88 32.44 8.75
N ARG A 20 0.08 32.00 9.75
CA ARG A 20 0.63 31.58 11.05
C ARG A 20 1.53 30.35 10.94
N ALA A 21 1.27 29.47 9.97
CA ALA A 21 2.15 28.34 9.69
C ALA A 21 3.51 28.80 9.17
N ASP A 22 3.52 29.82 8.31
CA ASP A 22 4.76 30.36 7.73
C ASP A 22 5.66 30.97 8.80
N VAL A 23 5.08 31.66 9.79
CA VAL A 23 5.83 32.18 10.94
C VAL A 23 6.46 31.06 11.76
N ALA A 24 5.70 29.99 12.07
CA ALA A 24 6.22 28.84 12.80
C ALA A 24 7.35 28.13 12.01
N TRP A 25 7.19 27.99 10.69
CA TRP A 25 8.22 27.39 9.85
C TRP A 25 9.49 28.23 9.73
N ALA A 26 9.36 29.56 9.68
CA ALA A 26 10.50 30.46 9.70
C ALA A 26 11.32 30.30 10.99
N GLN A 27 10.65 30.14 12.14
CA GLN A 27 11.32 29.88 13.43
C GLN A 27 12.01 28.51 13.47
N LEU A 28 11.41 27.50 12.84
CA LEU A 28 11.97 26.15 12.77
C LEU A 28 13.01 25.95 11.64
N GLY A 29 13.24 26.97 10.80
CA GLY A 29 14.16 26.90 9.67
C GLY A 29 13.67 26.03 8.50
N VAL A 30 12.37 25.75 8.41
CA VAL A 30 11.75 24.94 7.34
C VAL A 30 11.29 25.86 6.21
N ARG A 31 11.81 25.69 4.99
CA ARG A 31 11.54 26.62 3.87
C ARG A 31 10.56 26.09 2.81
N ASN A 32 10.30 24.80 2.79
CA ASN A 32 9.55 24.09 1.75
C ASN A 32 8.08 23.81 2.13
N ARG A 33 7.52 24.57 3.09
CA ARG A 33 6.16 24.36 3.62
C ARG A 33 5.29 25.61 3.63
N ALA A 34 5.49 26.48 2.65
CA ALA A 34 4.72 27.70 2.49
C ALA A 34 3.19 27.43 2.54
N GLY A 35 2.54 28.06 3.50
CA GLY A 35 1.11 28.08 3.73
C GLY A 35 0.52 26.79 4.28
N VAL A 36 1.32 25.79 4.67
CA VAL A 36 0.85 24.44 5.04
C VAL A 36 1.36 24.02 6.41
N GLY A 37 0.45 23.66 7.32
CA GLY A 37 0.81 23.16 8.65
C GLY A 37 1.29 21.70 8.71
N GLY A 38 1.28 21.12 9.91
CA GLY A 38 1.52 19.68 10.16
C GLY A 38 2.98 19.25 10.05
N LEU A 39 3.27 17.97 10.25
CA LEU A 39 4.63 17.43 10.24
C LEU A 39 5.35 17.70 8.90
N PRO A 40 6.64 18.04 8.90
CA PRO A 40 7.37 18.21 7.66
C PRO A 40 7.50 16.89 6.87
N CYS A 41 7.49 17.01 5.54
CA CYS A 41 7.53 15.86 4.64
C CYS A 41 8.85 15.10 4.74
N GLU A 42 9.93 15.77 5.11
CA GLU A 42 11.25 15.20 5.37
C GLU A 42 11.23 14.18 6.50
N LEU A 43 10.44 14.45 7.55
CA LEU A 43 10.24 13.48 8.63
C LEU A 43 9.42 12.28 8.15
N VAL A 44 8.39 12.53 7.34
CA VAL A 44 7.47 11.48 6.86
C VAL A 44 8.10 10.60 5.77
N HIS A 45 8.84 11.18 4.83
CA HIS A 45 9.53 10.46 3.77
C HIS A 45 10.79 9.75 4.29
N GLY A 46 11.36 10.25 5.39
CA GLY A 46 12.60 9.76 5.96
C GLY A 46 13.83 10.12 5.14
N ARG A 47 14.95 9.46 5.45
CA ARG A 47 16.26 9.74 4.82
C ARG A 47 16.31 9.56 3.31
N SER A 48 15.47 8.68 2.75
CA SER A 48 15.65 8.20 1.37
C SER A 48 15.10 9.12 0.29
N TYR A 49 14.18 10.04 0.61
CA TYR A 49 13.47 10.83 -0.41
C TYR A 49 13.34 12.33 -0.09
N GLY A 50 13.87 12.78 1.04
CA GLY A 50 13.93 14.21 1.38
C GLY A 50 12.56 14.90 1.41
N SER A 51 12.51 16.15 0.95
CA SER A 51 11.33 17.01 1.02
C SER A 51 10.29 16.80 -0.09
N SER A 52 10.68 16.17 -1.20
CA SER A 52 9.84 16.10 -2.40
C SER A 52 8.83 14.96 -2.33
N CYS A 53 7.54 15.31 -2.29
CA CYS A 53 6.43 14.36 -2.28
C CYS A 53 6.36 13.51 -3.56
N THR A 54 6.61 14.13 -4.72
CA THR A 54 6.58 13.44 -6.02
C THR A 54 7.74 12.46 -6.14
N TYR A 55 8.95 12.88 -5.74
CA TYR A 55 10.11 12.00 -5.72
C TYR A 55 9.94 10.84 -4.74
N ASN A 56 9.37 11.10 -3.55
CA ASN A 56 9.04 10.05 -2.60
C ASN A 56 8.03 9.03 -3.18
N ALA A 57 6.93 9.50 -3.75
CA ALA A 57 5.91 8.61 -4.32
C ALA A 57 6.46 7.80 -5.51
N LEU A 58 7.08 8.46 -6.49
CA LEU A 58 7.62 7.80 -7.68
C LEU A 58 8.81 6.90 -7.35
N GLY A 59 9.74 7.37 -6.52
CA GLY A 59 10.90 6.59 -6.11
C GLY A 59 10.52 5.32 -5.35
N ARG A 60 9.56 5.40 -4.43
CA ARG A 60 9.02 4.22 -3.74
C ARG A 60 8.28 3.28 -4.69
N THR A 61 7.53 3.84 -5.64
CA THR A 61 6.81 3.05 -6.66
C THR A 61 7.79 2.27 -7.54
N ALA A 62 8.85 2.91 -8.00
CA ALA A 62 9.86 2.28 -8.85
C ALA A 62 10.62 1.17 -8.12
N VAL A 63 11.08 1.43 -6.89
CA VAL A 63 11.73 0.42 -6.06
C VAL A 63 10.77 -0.74 -5.77
N ALA A 64 9.53 -0.43 -5.42
CA ALA A 64 8.49 -1.44 -5.17
C ALA A 64 8.21 -2.29 -6.41
N PHE A 65 8.18 -1.71 -7.61
CA PHE A 65 7.97 -2.46 -8.85
C PHE A 65 9.09 -3.49 -9.09
N GLY A 66 10.36 -3.08 -8.92
CA GLY A 66 11.49 -4.00 -9.03
C GLY A 66 11.45 -5.13 -7.99
N GLN A 67 11.15 -4.79 -6.72
CA GLN A 67 11.00 -5.78 -5.65
C GLN A 67 9.82 -6.72 -5.89
N ALA A 68 8.70 -6.19 -6.38
CA ALA A 68 7.52 -6.97 -6.69
C ALA A 68 7.78 -7.93 -7.85
N LEU A 69 8.51 -7.49 -8.88
CA LEU A 69 8.94 -8.39 -9.97
C LEU A 69 9.79 -9.54 -9.44
N LEU A 70 10.72 -9.29 -8.51
CA LEU A 70 11.56 -10.34 -7.92
C LEU A 70 10.73 -11.42 -7.21
N ILE A 71 9.62 -11.04 -6.58
CA ILE A 71 8.74 -11.97 -5.86
C ILE A 71 7.74 -12.64 -6.82
N TYR A 72 7.16 -11.91 -7.78
CA TYR A 72 6.11 -12.42 -8.65
C TYR A 72 6.63 -13.19 -9.86
N ALA A 73 7.81 -12.85 -10.39
CA ALA A 73 8.42 -13.60 -11.49
C ALA A 73 8.52 -15.11 -11.19
N PRO A 74 9.09 -15.57 -10.05
CA PRO A 74 9.14 -17.00 -9.74
C PRO A 74 7.75 -17.60 -9.51
N VAL A 75 6.82 -16.86 -8.88
CA VAL A 75 5.44 -17.33 -8.65
C VAL A 75 4.72 -17.63 -9.97
N HIS A 76 4.95 -16.84 -11.01
CA HIS A 76 4.37 -17.06 -12.34
C HIS A 76 5.16 -18.05 -13.19
N ALA A 77 6.49 -18.12 -13.03
CA ALA A 77 7.34 -19.05 -13.78
C ALA A 77 7.21 -20.50 -13.28
N LEU A 78 7.11 -20.72 -11.96
CA LEU A 78 7.13 -22.06 -11.37
C LEU A 78 6.01 -22.98 -11.91
N PRO A 79 4.74 -22.53 -12.04
CA PRO A 79 3.70 -23.36 -12.66
C PRO A 79 3.97 -23.72 -14.12
N VAL A 80 4.71 -22.89 -14.87
CA VAL A 80 5.09 -23.19 -16.25
C VAL A 80 6.16 -24.28 -16.28
N LEU A 81 7.13 -24.22 -15.38
CA LEU A 81 8.23 -25.18 -15.28
C LEU A 81 7.79 -26.55 -14.74
N LEU A 82 6.87 -26.57 -13.77
CA LEU A 82 6.44 -27.81 -13.11
C LEU A 82 5.32 -28.55 -13.85
N ALA A 83 4.40 -27.83 -14.51
CA ALA A 83 3.28 -28.47 -15.18
C ALA A 83 3.73 -29.06 -16.53
N SER A 84 3.74 -30.39 -16.65
CA SER A 84 4.21 -31.14 -17.84
C SER A 84 3.71 -30.57 -19.17
N LYS A 85 2.41 -30.23 -19.27
CA LYS A 85 1.81 -29.61 -20.47
C LYS A 85 2.41 -28.24 -20.79
N ARG A 86 2.61 -27.38 -19.78
CA ARG A 86 3.14 -26.02 -19.96
C ARG A 86 4.63 -26.03 -20.24
N ARG A 87 5.38 -26.93 -19.59
CA ARG A 87 6.81 -27.14 -19.87
C ARG A 87 7.02 -27.60 -21.31
N ARG A 88 6.20 -28.54 -21.81
CA ARG A 88 6.27 -28.96 -23.21
C ARG A 88 5.98 -27.79 -24.16
N ALA A 89 4.94 -27.01 -23.88
CA ALA A 89 4.64 -25.81 -24.68
C ALA A 89 5.79 -24.80 -24.69
N LEU A 90 6.48 -24.61 -23.56
CA LEU A 90 7.67 -23.75 -23.47
C LEU A 90 8.83 -24.25 -24.35
N LEU A 91 9.00 -25.57 -24.49
CA LEU A 91 10.05 -26.15 -25.32
C LEU A 91 9.71 -26.14 -26.82
N THR A 92 8.43 -26.21 -27.18
CA THR A 92 8.00 -26.22 -28.59
C THR A 92 7.81 -24.82 -29.17
N ASP A 93 7.23 -23.90 -28.40
CA ASP A 93 6.99 -22.52 -28.81
C ASP A 93 7.10 -21.57 -27.59
N PRO A 94 8.33 -21.12 -27.28
CA PRO A 94 8.59 -20.39 -26.04
C PRO A 94 7.99 -18.99 -26.02
N ALA A 95 7.92 -18.30 -27.16
CA ALA A 95 7.55 -16.89 -27.24
C ALA A 95 6.18 -16.57 -26.61
N PRO A 96 5.07 -17.25 -26.96
CA PRO A 96 3.77 -16.96 -26.36
C PRO A 96 3.71 -17.34 -24.87
N VAL A 97 4.43 -18.38 -24.45
CA VAL A 97 4.47 -18.81 -23.04
C VAL A 97 5.23 -17.80 -22.18
N LEU A 98 6.38 -17.33 -22.66
CA LEU A 98 7.21 -16.34 -21.98
C LEU A 98 6.51 -14.99 -21.93
N LEU A 99 5.94 -14.51 -23.04
CA LEU A 99 5.21 -13.25 -23.08
C LEU A 99 4.02 -13.27 -22.12
N ARG A 100 3.24 -14.36 -22.10
CA ARG A 100 2.12 -14.50 -21.16
C ARG A 100 2.58 -14.55 -19.70
N THR A 101 3.66 -15.26 -19.42
CA THR A 101 4.22 -15.32 -18.06
C THR A 101 4.75 -13.96 -17.61
N ALA A 102 5.50 -13.27 -18.47
CA ALA A 102 6.06 -11.95 -18.20
C ALA A 102 4.97 -10.89 -18.02
N THR A 103 3.95 -10.86 -18.87
CA THR A 103 2.81 -9.95 -18.74
C THR A 103 2.02 -10.17 -17.45
N ASN A 104 1.80 -11.42 -17.04
CA ASN A 104 1.17 -11.74 -15.75
C ASN A 104 2.03 -11.30 -14.56
N ALA A 105 3.34 -11.53 -14.61
CA ALA A 105 4.26 -11.08 -13.57
C ALA A 105 4.34 -9.54 -13.48
N ALA A 106 4.45 -8.87 -14.63
CA ALA A 106 4.45 -7.42 -14.73
C ALA A 106 3.12 -6.82 -14.23
N ARG A 107 1.99 -7.44 -14.55
CA ARG A 107 0.67 -7.02 -14.05
C ARG A 107 0.60 -7.09 -12.51
N SER A 108 1.08 -8.17 -11.91
CA SER A 108 1.12 -8.30 -10.44
C SER A 108 2.09 -7.33 -9.79
N ALA A 109 3.26 -7.11 -10.41
CA ALA A 109 4.20 -6.11 -9.95
C ALA A 109 3.61 -4.70 -10.04
N ALA A 110 2.91 -4.38 -11.13
CA ALA A 110 2.22 -3.11 -11.33
C ALA A 110 1.10 -2.89 -10.31
N PHE A 111 0.31 -3.93 -9.99
CA PHE A 111 -0.68 -3.89 -8.91
C PHE A 111 -0.02 -3.48 -7.58
N LEU A 112 1.02 -4.20 -7.15
CA LEU A 112 1.66 -3.95 -5.85
C LEU A 112 2.40 -2.61 -5.81
N SER A 113 3.09 -2.24 -6.89
CA SER A 113 3.75 -0.94 -6.97
C SER A 113 2.74 0.21 -7.00
N ALA A 114 1.62 0.07 -7.72
CA ALA A 114 0.55 1.06 -7.72
C ALA A 114 -0.11 1.20 -6.35
N PHE A 115 -0.29 0.10 -5.61
CA PHE A 115 -0.74 0.16 -4.21
C PHE A 115 0.16 1.10 -3.38
N ILE A 116 1.49 0.91 -3.48
CA ILE A 116 2.48 1.73 -2.77
C ILE A 116 2.51 3.17 -3.28
N GLY A 117 2.45 3.38 -4.59
CA GLY A 117 2.45 4.71 -5.18
C GLY A 117 1.21 5.52 -4.80
N LEU A 118 0.03 4.90 -4.83
CA LEU A 118 -1.23 5.53 -4.47
C LEU A 118 -1.25 5.91 -2.98
N ILE A 119 -0.86 5.01 -2.07
CA ILE A 119 -0.89 5.35 -0.63
C ILE A 119 0.03 6.54 -0.32
N TRP A 120 1.26 6.57 -0.86
CA TRP A 120 2.18 7.67 -0.62
C TRP A 120 1.75 8.97 -1.30
N SER A 121 1.24 8.89 -2.53
CA SER A 121 0.69 10.05 -3.24
C SER A 121 -0.49 10.65 -2.47
N THR A 122 -1.41 9.80 -1.98
CA THR A 122 -2.59 10.24 -1.25
C THR A 122 -2.25 10.80 0.13
N ILE A 123 -1.31 10.18 0.86
CA ILE A 123 -0.83 10.73 2.14
C ILE A 123 -0.28 12.14 1.90
N CYS A 124 0.59 12.31 0.90
CA CYS A 124 1.14 13.63 0.58
C CYS A 124 0.08 14.63 0.09
N ALA A 125 -0.87 14.17 -0.74
CA ALA A 125 -1.98 14.98 -1.23
C ALA A 125 -2.88 15.50 -0.12
N SER A 126 -3.16 14.63 0.86
CA SER A 126 -4.07 14.95 1.95
C SER A 126 -3.45 15.81 3.03
N ARG A 127 -2.17 15.61 3.34
CA ARG A 127 -1.51 16.36 4.41
C ARG A 127 -0.67 17.54 3.94
N SER A 128 -0.34 17.64 2.64
CA SER A 128 0.67 18.62 2.21
C SER A 128 0.46 19.26 0.86
N THR A 129 0.01 18.56 -0.18
CA THR A 129 0.00 19.14 -1.54
C THR A 129 -1.34 19.70 -1.98
N VAL A 130 -2.45 18.99 -1.71
CA VAL A 130 -3.79 19.32 -2.23
C VAL A 130 -4.74 19.80 -1.13
N LEU A 131 -5.20 18.90 -0.26
CA LEU A 131 -6.31 19.17 0.67
C LEU A 131 -6.05 20.38 1.59
N PRO A 132 -4.85 20.58 2.20
CA PRO A 132 -4.61 21.71 3.08
C PRO A 132 -4.45 23.06 2.37
N ARG A 133 -4.40 23.06 1.02
CA ARG A 133 -4.40 24.27 0.19
C ARG A 133 -5.78 24.65 -0.32
N LEU A 134 -6.77 23.75 -0.21
CA LEU A 134 -8.14 24.05 -0.60
C LEU A 134 -8.76 25.02 0.43
N PRO A 135 -9.31 26.18 0.02
CA PRO A 135 -9.79 27.21 0.95
C PRO A 135 -10.78 26.67 1.99
N PHE A 136 -11.71 25.81 1.58
CA PHE A 136 -12.73 25.26 2.47
C PHE A 136 -12.21 24.27 3.52
N LEU A 137 -11.08 23.58 3.26
CA LEU A 137 -10.47 22.64 4.22
C LEU A 137 -9.39 23.30 5.06
N ARG A 138 -8.70 24.29 4.49
CA ARG A 138 -7.55 24.98 5.09
C ARG A 138 -7.87 25.50 6.50
N GLU A 139 -9.05 26.07 6.65
CA GLU A 139 -9.51 26.69 7.90
C GLU A 139 -10.31 25.73 8.78
N ARG A 140 -10.98 24.73 8.18
CA ARG A 140 -11.90 23.83 8.89
C ARG A 140 -11.24 22.59 9.46
N VAL A 141 -10.13 22.14 8.88
CA VAL A 141 -9.49 20.86 9.24
C VAL A 141 -8.05 21.10 9.62
N GLY A 142 -7.76 20.98 10.92
CA GLY A 142 -6.40 21.04 11.44
C GLY A 142 -5.55 19.85 11.01
N HIS A 143 -4.24 20.06 10.96
CA HIS A 143 -3.25 19.01 10.68
C HIS A 143 -3.17 17.95 11.78
N GLN A 144 -3.69 18.21 12.97
CA GLN A 144 -3.87 17.15 13.99
C GLN A 144 -4.79 16.02 13.50
N PHE A 145 -5.76 16.34 12.63
CA PHE A 145 -6.58 15.33 11.98
C PHE A 145 -5.83 14.64 10.84
N TRP A 146 -5.20 15.42 9.95
CA TRP A 146 -4.49 14.86 8.78
C TRP A 146 -3.32 13.98 9.17
N ASP A 147 -2.51 14.42 10.14
CA ASP A 147 -1.35 13.68 10.66
C ASP A 147 -1.71 12.70 11.77
N GLY A 148 -2.97 12.73 12.22
CA GLY A 148 -3.51 11.77 13.17
C GLY A 148 -3.72 10.38 12.56
N PRO A 149 -4.18 9.43 13.40
CA PRO A 149 -4.35 8.04 12.98
C PRO A 149 -5.40 7.84 11.88
N GLN A 150 -6.35 8.76 11.73
CA GLN A 150 -7.52 8.59 10.86
C GLN A 150 -7.49 9.42 9.58
N GLY A 151 -6.82 10.58 9.53
CA GLY A 151 -6.95 11.49 8.39
C GLY A 151 -6.30 10.98 7.11
N CYS A 152 -4.99 11.20 6.96
CA CYS A 152 -4.27 10.83 5.73
C CYS A 152 -4.17 9.31 5.52
N ILE A 153 -4.08 8.54 6.61
CA ILE A 153 -3.92 7.08 6.56
C ILE A 153 -5.18 6.42 5.99
N LEU A 154 -6.36 6.78 6.48
CA LEU A 154 -7.62 6.19 6.01
C LEU A 154 -7.84 6.50 4.52
N LEU A 155 -7.64 7.76 4.12
CA LEU A 155 -7.76 8.14 2.72
C LEU A 155 -6.73 7.42 1.85
N GLY A 156 -5.50 7.27 2.36
CA GLY A 156 -4.45 6.46 1.74
C GLY A 156 -4.90 5.00 1.53
N CYS A 157 -5.45 4.36 2.55
CA CYS A 157 -5.98 2.99 2.48
C CYS A 157 -7.12 2.84 1.47
N LEU A 158 -8.07 3.78 1.45
CA LEU A 158 -9.21 3.76 0.52
C LEU A 158 -8.74 3.89 -0.93
N THR A 159 -7.84 4.84 -1.20
CA THR A 159 -7.33 5.10 -2.55
C THR A 159 -6.39 4.02 -3.05
N CYS A 160 -5.48 3.52 -2.21
CA CYS A 160 -4.55 2.46 -2.61
C CYS A 160 -5.25 1.13 -2.85
N GLY A 161 -6.37 0.87 -2.18
CA GLY A 161 -7.22 -0.29 -2.43
C GLY A 161 -7.69 -0.40 -3.89
N LEU A 162 -7.87 0.73 -4.59
CA LEU A 162 -8.27 0.76 -6.01
C LEU A 162 -7.21 0.12 -6.94
N SER A 163 -5.97 0.00 -6.51
CA SER A 163 -4.93 -0.71 -7.28
C SER A 163 -5.32 -2.15 -7.60
N ILE A 164 -6.19 -2.79 -6.79
CA ILE A 164 -6.65 -4.17 -7.01
C ILE A 164 -7.29 -4.38 -8.38
N PHE A 165 -7.83 -3.33 -9.00
CA PHE A 165 -8.41 -3.40 -10.34
C PHE A 165 -7.36 -3.64 -11.44
N ILE A 166 -6.08 -3.32 -11.19
CA ILE A 166 -4.97 -3.67 -12.07
C ILE A 166 -4.80 -5.19 -12.13
N GLU A 167 -5.09 -5.93 -11.08
CA GLU A 167 -4.93 -7.39 -11.04
C GLU A 167 -6.08 -8.11 -11.77
N SER A 168 -5.85 -9.36 -12.19
CA SER A 168 -6.85 -10.15 -12.93
C SER A 168 -8.06 -10.48 -12.04
N PRO A 169 -9.30 -10.43 -12.57
CA PRO A 169 -10.51 -10.69 -11.78
C PRO A 169 -10.48 -12.03 -11.01
N SER A 170 -9.90 -13.06 -11.64
CA SER A 170 -9.73 -14.40 -11.05
C SER A 170 -8.87 -14.42 -9.78
N ARG A 171 -7.98 -13.44 -9.58
CA ARG A 171 -7.04 -13.38 -8.44
C ARG A 171 -7.45 -12.37 -7.38
N ARG A 172 -8.37 -11.44 -7.68
CA ARG A 172 -8.81 -10.40 -6.74
C ARG A 172 -9.42 -11.00 -5.48
N GLY A 173 -10.26 -12.03 -5.63
CA GLY A 173 -10.86 -12.73 -4.49
C GLY A 173 -9.82 -13.43 -3.62
N GLU A 174 -8.82 -14.07 -4.23
CA GLU A 174 -7.72 -14.72 -3.51
C GLU A 174 -6.93 -13.68 -2.68
N ILE A 175 -6.53 -12.57 -3.31
CA ILE A 175 -5.79 -11.48 -2.65
C ILE A 175 -6.62 -10.85 -1.52
N ALA A 176 -7.91 -10.60 -1.75
CA ALA A 176 -8.79 -10.04 -0.73
C ALA A 176 -8.86 -10.97 0.50
N LEU A 177 -8.98 -12.28 0.29
CA LEU A 177 -8.97 -13.27 1.37
C LEU A 177 -7.64 -13.33 2.12
N TYR A 178 -6.51 -13.13 1.44
CA TYR A 178 -5.19 -13.06 2.10
C TYR A 178 -5.04 -11.85 3.02
N VAL A 179 -5.62 -10.70 2.64
CA VAL A 179 -5.48 -9.44 3.40
C VAL A 179 -6.57 -9.31 4.47
N MET A 180 -7.73 -9.97 4.28
CA MET A 180 -8.90 -9.90 5.16
C MET A 180 -8.59 -10.12 6.66
N PRO A 181 -7.79 -11.12 7.10
CA PRO A 181 -7.50 -11.29 8.52
C PRO A 181 -6.80 -10.07 9.13
N ARG A 182 -5.88 -9.45 8.37
CA ARG A 182 -5.15 -8.24 8.80
C ARG A 182 -6.06 -7.02 8.81
N ALA A 183 -6.99 -6.90 7.86
CA ALA A 183 -7.99 -5.86 7.86
C ALA A 183 -8.92 -5.96 9.07
N ILE A 184 -9.46 -7.15 9.36
CA ILE A 184 -10.28 -7.40 10.57
C ILE A 184 -9.49 -7.05 11.84
N ARG A 185 -8.21 -7.47 11.92
CA ARG A 185 -7.32 -7.13 13.04
C ARG A 185 -7.22 -5.62 13.27
N SER A 186 -7.22 -4.81 12.21
CA SER A 186 -7.15 -3.34 12.32
C SER A 186 -8.43 -2.68 12.86
N LEU A 187 -9.58 -3.38 12.75
CA LEU A 187 -10.86 -2.93 13.29
C LEU A 187 -11.01 -3.27 14.78
N LEU A 188 -10.24 -4.23 15.28
CA LEU A 188 -10.28 -4.65 16.68
C LEU A 188 -9.56 -3.63 17.57
N ARG A 189 -10.13 -3.41 18.76
CA ARG A 189 -9.56 -2.52 19.78
C ARG A 189 -8.18 -3.02 20.19
N TRP A 190 -7.17 -2.15 20.17
CA TRP A 190 -5.77 -2.50 20.48
C TRP A 190 -5.57 -3.40 21.71
N LYS A 191 -6.37 -3.22 22.78
CA LYS A 191 -6.34 -4.05 24.00
C LYS A 191 -6.62 -5.54 23.73
N TRP A 192 -7.47 -5.84 22.75
CA TRP A 192 -7.81 -7.21 22.34
C TRP A 192 -6.69 -7.82 21.49
N VAL A 193 -5.87 -6.96 20.89
CA VAL A 193 -4.91 -7.33 19.86
C VAL A 193 -3.46 -7.24 20.36
N ASP A 194 -3.30 -7.08 21.67
CA ASP A 194 -2.01 -7.03 22.33
C ASP A 194 -1.25 -8.36 22.14
N ARG A 195 0.09 -8.26 22.11
CA ARG A 195 1.00 -9.40 21.94
C ARG A 195 0.91 -10.39 23.11
N SER A 196 0.15 -10.10 24.16
CA SER A 196 -0.18 -11.00 25.26
C SER A 196 -1.43 -11.86 24.99
N ASN A 197 -2.38 -11.42 24.16
CA ASN A 197 -3.67 -12.08 24.00
C ASN A 197 -3.61 -13.29 23.04
N GLY A 198 -3.57 -14.49 23.61
CA GLY A 198 -3.52 -15.75 22.86
C GLY A 198 -4.76 -16.03 22.00
N VAL A 199 -5.93 -15.57 22.43
CA VAL A 199 -7.21 -15.82 21.74
C VAL A 199 -7.28 -15.04 20.43
N ALA A 200 -6.90 -13.76 20.44
CA ALA A 200 -6.87 -12.95 19.22
C ALA A 200 -5.90 -13.51 18.17
N ARG A 201 -4.74 -14.04 18.62
CA ARG A 201 -3.80 -14.75 17.72
C ARG A 201 -4.37 -16.05 17.17
N LEU A 202 -5.07 -16.82 18.01
CA LEU A 202 -5.70 -18.06 17.58
C LEU A 202 -6.73 -17.75 16.48
N VAL A 203 -7.64 -16.79 16.72
CA VAL A 203 -8.63 -16.36 15.72
C VAL A 203 -7.96 -15.91 14.42
N GLU A 204 -6.93 -15.04 14.48
CA GLU A 204 -6.21 -14.58 13.30
C GLU A 204 -5.61 -15.75 12.49
N ARG A 205 -5.00 -16.73 13.17
CA ARG A 205 -4.44 -17.93 12.54
C ARG A 205 -5.53 -18.82 11.96
N THR A 206 -6.63 -19.05 12.67
CA THR A 206 -7.73 -19.89 12.22
C THR A 206 -8.39 -19.29 10.97
N VAL A 207 -8.65 -17.98 10.95
CA VAL A 207 -9.18 -17.30 9.76
C VAL A 207 -8.21 -17.42 8.58
N ALA A 208 -6.91 -17.25 8.80
CA ALA A 208 -5.90 -17.41 7.74
C ALA A 208 -5.84 -18.83 7.19
N VAL A 209 -5.89 -19.84 8.05
CA VAL A 209 -5.92 -21.27 7.65
C VAL A 209 -7.20 -21.59 6.90
N LEU A 210 -8.37 -21.12 7.36
CA LEU A 210 -9.65 -21.34 6.69
C LEU A 210 -9.70 -20.67 5.32
N ALA A 211 -9.18 -19.45 5.20
CA ALA A 211 -9.06 -18.75 3.92
C ALA A 211 -8.16 -19.53 2.94
N LEU A 212 -6.99 -20.01 3.39
CA LEU A 212 -6.11 -20.87 2.60
C LEU A 212 -6.77 -22.18 2.18
N ALA A 213 -7.46 -22.85 3.11
CA ALA A 213 -8.17 -24.09 2.84
C ALA A 213 -9.27 -23.89 1.78
N TRP A 214 -10.06 -22.81 1.90
CA TRP A 214 -11.09 -22.47 0.93
C TRP A 214 -10.51 -22.16 -0.46
N LEU A 215 -9.34 -21.52 -0.53
CA LEU A 215 -8.68 -21.26 -1.81
C LEU A 215 -8.21 -22.54 -2.51
N VAL A 216 -7.65 -23.49 -1.76
CA VAL A 216 -7.20 -24.77 -2.30
C VAL A 216 -8.40 -25.62 -2.74
N THR A 217 -9.46 -25.70 -1.93
CA THR A 217 -10.63 -26.52 -2.23
C THR A 217 -11.54 -25.90 -3.29
N GLY A 218 -11.79 -24.58 -3.23
CA GLY A 218 -12.63 -23.87 -4.20
C GLY A 218 -12.06 -23.94 -5.61
N ARG A 219 -10.73 -23.88 -5.76
CA ARG A 219 -10.07 -24.04 -7.06
C ARG A 219 -10.11 -25.49 -7.55
N ALA A 220 -9.99 -26.47 -6.65
CA ALA A 220 -10.14 -27.89 -7.01
C ALA A 220 -11.57 -28.20 -7.48
N VAL A 221 -12.59 -27.67 -6.80
CA VAL A 221 -14.00 -27.82 -7.19
C VAL A 221 -14.29 -27.10 -8.51
N TYR A 222 -13.81 -25.87 -8.70
CA TYR A 222 -13.96 -25.14 -9.96
C TYR A 222 -13.33 -25.91 -11.15
N ILE A 223 -12.11 -26.43 -10.98
CA ILE A 223 -11.44 -27.22 -12.01
C ILE A 223 -12.19 -28.55 -12.28
N ALA A 224 -12.71 -29.19 -11.24
CA ALA A 224 -13.47 -30.45 -11.36
C ALA A 224 -14.81 -30.25 -12.09
N VAL A 225 -15.52 -29.17 -11.79
CA VAL A 225 -16.78 -28.81 -12.46
C VAL A 225 -16.53 -28.45 -13.92
N ASN A 226 -15.51 -27.64 -14.22
CA ASN A 226 -15.24 -27.19 -15.59
C ASN A 226 -14.57 -28.26 -16.48
N ARG A 227 -14.03 -29.34 -15.90
CA ARG A 227 -13.56 -30.52 -16.63
C ARG A 227 -14.68 -31.49 -17.04
N ARG A 228 -15.89 -31.37 -16.47
CA ARG A 228 -17.04 -32.23 -16.84
C ARG A 228 -17.89 -31.65 -17.97
N VAL A 229 -17.59 -30.43 -18.41
CA VAL A 229 -18.36 -29.69 -19.43
C VAL A 229 -17.67 -29.73 -20.82
N PHE A 230 -16.54 -30.41 -20.95
CA PHE A 230 -15.86 -30.69 -22.22
C PHE A 230 -15.46 -32.15 -22.33
#